data_AF-W6RH92-F1
#
_entry.id   AF-W6RH92-F1
#
_cell.length_a   1.000
_cell.length_b   1.000
_cell.length_c   1.000
_cell.angle_alpha   90.00
_cell.angle_beta   90.00
_cell.angle_gamma   90.00
#
_symmetry.space_group_name_H-M   'P 1'
#
loop_
_entity.id
_entity.type
_entity.pdbx_description
1 polymer ?
#
loop_
_entity_poly.entity_id
_entity_poly.type
_entity_poly.pdbx_seq_one_letter_code
_entity_poly.pdbx_strand_id
1 'polypeptide(L)'
;MTDLTEALEQYLTLRRSLGFNLQSQESRLRNFVEFAQARGAQHITSKLAVEWANHQCGPATWSSRLSTVRSFARHLKVDDPRTEIPPSGIFPPQRRPRPFIYSDEQIADLLATMLVLHPASFRGLTYHHFFGLLASTGLRFSEAARLLREDADVEAGMLTIRETKFGKSRLVPLHPSTTDALRRYSADRDVCPIRRGSRFFFTGDRGRGLNPHYSFILWTRQAGLREPTEAEGPRIHDLRHSFAVRTLLSWYRGGDDIERRLPELSTYLGHTHVRDTYWYLTAHPDLLNQAKLRLDARWEAAECSRAKRTYSRRNCQSTDEPRL
;
A
#
# COMPACT_ATOMS: atom_id res chain seq x y z
N MET A 1 11.53 -36.90 19.75
CA MET A 1 11.65 -36.06 18.53
C MET A 1 10.28 -35.46 18.29
N THR A 2 10.18 -34.14 18.35
CA THR A 2 8.94 -33.40 18.09
C THR A 2 8.59 -33.54 16.61
N ASP A 3 7.37 -33.98 16.29
CA ASP A 3 6.90 -34.01 14.90
C ASP A 3 6.78 -32.58 14.35
N LEU A 4 6.88 -32.41 13.02
CA LEU A 4 6.79 -31.09 12.37
C LEU A 4 5.47 -30.39 12.66
N THR A 5 4.37 -31.13 12.82
CA THR A 5 3.07 -30.56 13.23
C THR A 5 3.13 -29.99 14.63
N GLU A 6 3.66 -30.75 15.59
CA GLU A 6 3.76 -30.31 16.98
C GLU A 6 4.73 -29.12 17.10
N ALA A 7 5.85 -29.17 16.39
CA ALA A 7 6.82 -28.08 16.36
C ALA A 7 6.23 -26.81 15.70
N LEU A 8 5.33 -26.96 14.73
CA LEU A 8 4.59 -25.84 14.16
C LEU A 8 3.63 -25.20 15.19
N GLU A 9 2.89 -25.99 15.96
CA GLU A 9 1.99 -25.45 17.00
C GLU A 9 2.78 -24.71 18.08
N GLN A 10 3.92 -25.25 18.51
CA GLN A 10 4.81 -24.58 19.46
C GLN A 10 5.31 -23.24 18.90
N TYR A 11 5.77 -23.23 17.64
CA TYR A 11 6.19 -22.01 16.95
C TYR A 11 5.06 -20.97 16.85
N LEU A 12 3.86 -21.38 16.43
CA LEU A 12 2.73 -20.48 16.30
C LEU A 12 2.30 -19.90 17.65
N THR A 13 2.27 -20.73 18.69
CA THR A 13 1.95 -20.32 20.06
C THR A 13 2.94 -19.30 20.58
N LEU A 14 4.25 -19.58 20.47
CA LEU A 14 5.31 -18.65 20.87
C LEU A 14 5.23 -17.33 20.11
N ARG A 15 5.04 -17.37 18.79
CA ARG A 15 4.99 -16.14 17.99
C ARG A 15 3.73 -15.31 18.31
N ARG A 16 2.60 -15.96 18.60
CA ARG A 16 1.38 -15.26 19.04
C ARG A 16 1.56 -14.63 20.42
N SER A 17 2.22 -15.31 21.37
CA SER A 17 2.50 -14.72 22.69
C SER A 17 3.42 -13.50 22.61
N LEU A 18 4.26 -13.43 21.58
CA LEU A 18 5.08 -12.26 21.24
C LEU A 18 4.31 -11.18 20.44
N GLY A 19 3.00 -11.30 20.26
CA GLY A 19 2.14 -10.30 19.61
C GLY A 19 2.13 -10.33 18.07
N PHE A 20 2.67 -11.37 17.43
CA PHE A 20 2.62 -11.47 15.96
C PHE A 20 1.26 -11.95 15.47
N ASN A 21 0.66 -11.21 14.53
CA ASN A 21 -0.46 -11.70 13.73
C ASN A 21 0.07 -12.58 12.58
N LEU A 22 -0.21 -13.88 12.63
CA LEU A 22 0.33 -14.89 11.73
C LEU A 22 -0.69 -15.52 10.78
N GLN A 23 -1.90 -14.98 10.63
CA GLN A 23 -2.98 -15.67 9.89
C GLN A 23 -2.57 -16.17 8.49
N SER A 24 -1.85 -15.35 7.72
CA SER A 24 -1.39 -15.74 6.38
C SER A 24 -0.19 -16.70 6.39
N GLN A 25 0.68 -16.58 7.41
CA GLN A 25 1.88 -17.39 7.57
C GLN A 25 1.51 -18.77 8.09
N GLU A 26 0.55 -18.87 8.99
CA GLU A 26 0.03 -20.11 9.56
C GLU A 26 -0.54 -21.00 8.46
N SER A 27 -1.46 -20.50 7.64
CA SER A 27 -2.03 -21.28 6.52
C SER A 27 -0.93 -21.81 5.59
N ARG A 28 0.09 -20.99 5.30
CA ARG A 28 1.24 -21.40 4.48
C ARG A 28 2.12 -22.45 5.17
N LEU A 29 2.40 -22.30 6.46
CA LEU A 29 3.22 -23.24 7.21
C LEU A 29 2.52 -24.58 7.39
N ARG A 30 1.21 -24.59 7.66
CA ARG A 30 0.40 -25.80 7.70
C ARG A 30 0.47 -26.55 6.38
N ASN A 31 0.25 -25.84 5.27
CA ASN A 31 0.38 -26.43 3.93
C ASN A 31 1.81 -26.94 3.62
N PHE A 32 2.85 -26.28 4.14
CA PHE A 32 4.22 -26.76 4.02
C PHE A 32 4.46 -28.05 4.84
N VAL A 33 3.96 -28.11 6.07
CA VAL A 33 4.09 -29.29 6.93
C VAL A 33 3.37 -30.49 6.32
N GLU A 34 2.14 -30.30 5.82
CA GLU A 34 1.41 -31.34 5.08
C GLU A 34 2.20 -31.84 3.86
N PHE A 35 2.79 -30.92 3.10
CA PHE A 35 3.62 -31.25 1.94
C PHE A 35 4.89 -32.03 2.32
N ALA A 36 5.51 -31.68 3.45
CA ALA A 36 6.68 -32.36 3.99
C ALA A 36 6.34 -33.79 4.46
N GLN A 37 5.24 -33.94 5.18
CA GLN A 37 4.74 -35.22 5.67
C GLN A 37 4.35 -36.16 4.55
N ALA A 38 3.69 -35.66 3.50
CA ALA A 38 3.36 -36.44 2.30
C ALA A 38 4.60 -37.00 1.58
N ARG A 39 5.79 -36.43 1.81
CA ARG A 39 7.08 -36.90 1.29
C ARG A 39 7.91 -37.68 2.31
N GLY A 40 7.35 -37.98 3.49
CA GLY A 40 8.05 -38.67 4.58
C GLY A 40 9.20 -37.85 5.19
N ALA A 41 9.23 -36.54 4.98
CA ALA A 41 10.30 -35.69 5.50
C ALA A 41 10.11 -35.43 6.99
N GLN A 42 11.10 -35.82 7.80
CA GLN A 42 11.10 -35.61 9.25
C GLN A 42 11.70 -34.27 9.69
N HIS A 43 12.45 -33.61 8.80
CA HIS A 43 13.12 -32.34 9.06
C HIS A 43 13.05 -31.45 7.81
N ILE A 44 13.18 -30.14 8.01
CA ILE A 44 13.17 -29.19 6.89
C ILE A 44 14.52 -29.26 6.18
N THR A 45 14.51 -29.52 4.88
CA THR A 45 15.69 -29.36 4.01
C THR A 45 15.50 -28.18 3.05
N SER A 46 16.61 -27.60 2.59
CA SER A 46 16.58 -26.51 1.62
C SER A 46 15.90 -26.95 0.32
N LYS A 47 16.17 -28.18 -0.13
CA LYS A 47 15.56 -28.79 -1.32
C LYS A 47 14.05 -28.86 -1.20
N LEU A 48 13.55 -29.41 -0.09
CA LEU A 48 12.12 -29.55 0.19
C LEU A 48 11.41 -28.19 0.26
N ALA A 49 12.02 -27.22 0.93
CA ALA A 49 11.46 -25.88 1.06
C ALA A 49 11.37 -25.14 -0.28
N VAL A 50 12.37 -25.29 -1.16
CA VAL A 50 12.37 -24.71 -2.50
C VAL A 50 11.32 -25.38 -3.39
N GLU A 51 11.22 -26.71 -3.34
CA GLU A 51 10.19 -27.47 -4.07
C GLU A 51 8.78 -27.05 -3.65
N TRP A 52 8.51 -26.95 -2.34
CA TRP A 52 7.21 -26.47 -1.86
C TRP A 52 6.93 -25.01 -2.24
N ALA A 53 7.97 -24.17 -2.27
CA ALA A 53 7.81 -22.75 -2.54
C ALA A 53 7.37 -22.47 -3.98
N ASN A 54 7.69 -23.34 -4.94
CA ASN A 54 7.27 -23.22 -6.35
C ASN A 54 6.14 -24.18 -6.76
N HIS A 55 5.74 -25.11 -5.88
CA HIS A 55 4.68 -26.07 -6.15
C HIS A 55 3.30 -25.39 -6.28
N GLN A 56 2.63 -25.60 -7.42
CA GLN A 56 1.26 -25.15 -7.73
C GLN A 56 1.01 -23.66 -7.44
N CYS A 57 2.01 -22.81 -7.65
CA CYS A 57 1.88 -21.38 -7.44
C CYS A 57 2.75 -20.55 -8.39
N GLY A 58 2.31 -19.33 -8.69
CA GLY A 58 3.03 -18.44 -9.59
C GLY A 58 4.31 -17.85 -8.98
N PRO A 59 5.31 -17.47 -9.81
CA PRO A 59 6.58 -16.88 -9.40
C PRO A 59 6.46 -15.68 -8.45
N ALA A 60 5.35 -14.94 -8.56
CA ALA A 60 4.97 -13.83 -7.70
C ALA A 60 4.74 -14.22 -6.22
N THR A 61 4.86 -15.48 -5.82
CA THR A 61 4.74 -15.89 -4.42
C THR A 61 5.95 -16.65 -3.87
N TRP A 62 6.84 -17.16 -4.73
CA TRP A 62 7.92 -18.08 -4.35
C TRP A 62 8.83 -17.54 -3.26
N SER A 63 9.37 -16.32 -3.42
CA SER A 63 10.26 -15.69 -2.44
C SER A 63 9.58 -15.44 -1.09
N SER A 64 8.29 -15.10 -1.10
CA SER A 64 7.51 -14.87 0.12
C SER A 64 7.22 -16.19 0.83
N ARG A 65 6.81 -17.23 0.10
CA ARG A 65 6.59 -18.60 0.60
C ARG A 65 7.87 -19.14 1.26
N LEU A 66 8.99 -19.09 0.55
CA LEU A 66 10.28 -19.55 1.07
C LEU A 66 10.72 -18.77 2.32
N SER A 67 10.41 -17.47 2.39
CA SER A 67 10.73 -16.65 3.57
C SER A 67 9.91 -17.01 4.81
N THR A 68 8.66 -17.44 4.62
CA THR A 68 7.83 -17.99 5.70
C THR A 68 8.47 -19.26 6.26
N VAL A 69 8.82 -20.23 5.40
CA VAL A 69 9.47 -21.48 5.82
C VAL A 69 10.82 -21.22 6.46
N ARG A 70 11.62 -20.29 5.93
CA ARG A 70 12.92 -19.92 6.50
C ARG A 70 12.81 -19.40 7.94
N SER A 71 11.77 -18.64 8.25
CA SER A 71 11.56 -18.14 9.61
C SER A 71 11.24 -19.28 10.58
N PHE A 72 10.45 -20.26 10.14
CA PHE A 72 10.15 -21.46 10.92
C PHE A 72 11.38 -22.37 11.08
N ALA A 73 12.13 -22.61 10.00
CA ALA A 73 13.37 -23.40 10.04
C ALA A 73 14.43 -22.80 10.98
N ARG A 74 14.54 -21.47 11.07
CA ARG A 74 15.43 -20.82 12.05
C ARG A 74 15.04 -21.12 13.50
N HIS A 75 13.75 -21.20 13.78
CA HIS A 75 13.26 -21.58 15.11
C HIS A 75 13.58 -23.04 15.41
N LEU A 76 13.26 -23.96 14.47
CA LEU A 76 13.53 -25.39 14.65
C LEU A 76 15.02 -25.74 14.71
N LYS A 77 15.89 -24.97 14.05
CA LYS A 77 17.34 -25.21 14.06
C LYS A 77 17.94 -25.21 15.47
N VAL A 78 17.32 -24.48 16.40
CA VAL A 78 17.76 -24.40 17.80
C VAL A 78 17.62 -25.77 18.48
N ASP A 79 16.53 -26.49 18.20
CA ASP A 79 16.20 -27.76 18.88
C ASP A 79 16.56 -29.00 18.04
N ASP A 80 16.55 -28.90 16.70
CA ASP A 80 16.96 -29.96 15.78
C ASP A 80 18.06 -29.50 14.81
N PRO A 81 19.33 -29.88 15.06
CA PRO A 81 20.48 -29.57 14.20
C PRO A 81 20.36 -30.10 12.77
N ARG A 82 19.51 -31.08 12.47
CA ARG A 82 19.31 -31.62 11.11
C ARG A 82 18.46 -30.71 10.23
N THR A 83 17.72 -29.78 10.84
CA THR A 83 16.97 -28.75 10.11
C THR A 83 17.94 -27.90 9.30
N GLU A 84 17.67 -27.68 8.03
CA GLU A 84 18.39 -26.72 7.20
C GLU A 84 17.61 -25.40 7.12
N ILE A 85 18.32 -24.28 7.12
CA ILE A 85 17.72 -22.96 6.90
C ILE A 85 17.79 -22.69 5.39
N PRO A 86 16.65 -22.63 4.67
CA PRO A 86 16.66 -22.44 3.23
C PRO A 86 17.36 -21.12 2.84
N PRO A 87 18.24 -21.11 1.81
CA PRO A 87 18.97 -19.92 1.42
C PRO A 87 18.05 -18.76 0.99
N SER A 88 18.54 -17.53 1.11
CA SER A 88 17.93 -16.35 0.49
C SER A 88 18.42 -16.15 -0.94
N GLY A 89 17.63 -15.49 -1.80
CA GLY A 89 18.07 -15.09 -3.14
C GLY A 89 18.04 -16.18 -4.22
N ILE A 90 17.52 -17.38 -3.92
CA ILE A 90 17.38 -18.47 -4.91
C ILE A 90 16.39 -18.10 -6.02
N PHE A 91 15.30 -17.42 -5.65
CA PHE A 91 14.31 -16.94 -6.61
C PHE A 91 14.60 -15.49 -7.00
N PRO A 92 14.34 -15.11 -8.26
CA PRO A 92 14.55 -13.75 -8.72
C PRO A 92 13.77 -12.76 -7.84
N PRO A 93 14.33 -11.57 -7.57
CA PRO A 93 13.61 -10.53 -6.86
C PRO A 93 12.35 -10.18 -7.64
N GLN A 94 11.24 -10.04 -6.93
CA GLN A 94 10.00 -9.67 -7.59
C GLN A 94 10.11 -8.23 -8.09
N ARG A 95 9.94 -8.08 -9.40
CA ARG A 95 9.79 -6.77 -10.01
C ARG A 95 8.48 -6.18 -9.51
N ARG A 96 8.55 -5.01 -8.90
CA ARG A 96 7.34 -4.27 -8.51
C ARG A 96 6.61 -3.91 -9.81
N PRO A 97 5.37 -4.38 -10.01
CA PRO A 97 4.59 -4.03 -11.21
C PRO A 97 4.43 -2.52 -11.29
N ARG A 98 4.52 -1.98 -12.51
CA ARG A 98 4.32 -0.55 -12.76
C ARG A 98 2.90 -0.18 -12.33
N PRO A 99 2.71 0.79 -11.44
CA PRO A 99 1.37 1.18 -11.02
C PRO A 99 0.64 1.84 -12.19
N PHE A 100 -0.65 1.56 -12.31
CA PHE A 100 -1.54 2.37 -13.13
C PHE A 100 -1.83 3.68 -12.38
N ILE A 101 -1.77 4.83 -13.06
CA ILE A 101 -2.12 6.11 -12.45
C ILE A 101 -3.39 6.60 -13.11
N TYR A 102 -4.46 6.68 -12.31
CA TYR A 102 -5.76 7.14 -12.78
C TYR A 102 -5.75 8.66 -12.96
N SER A 103 -6.37 9.15 -14.04
CA SER A 103 -6.78 10.54 -14.15
C SER A 103 -8.03 10.83 -13.30
N ASP A 104 -8.34 12.11 -13.09
CA ASP A 104 -9.54 12.51 -12.33
C ASP A 104 -10.82 12.06 -13.06
N GLU A 105 -10.84 12.14 -14.39
CA GLU A 105 -11.93 11.67 -15.25
C GLU A 105 -12.10 10.15 -15.13
N GLN A 106 -11.00 9.38 -15.20
CA GLN A 106 -11.05 7.93 -15.06
C GLN A 106 -11.56 7.48 -13.67
N ILE A 107 -11.23 8.23 -12.62
CA ILE A 107 -11.79 7.99 -11.27
C ILE A 107 -13.29 8.29 -11.30
N ALA A 108 -13.70 9.45 -11.83
CA ALA A 108 -15.11 9.83 -11.90
C ALA A 108 -15.95 8.81 -12.67
N ASP A 109 -15.48 8.38 -13.84
CA ASP A 109 -16.13 7.36 -14.68
C ASP A 109 -16.23 6.02 -13.94
N LEU A 110 -15.12 5.57 -13.33
CA LEU A 110 -15.12 4.35 -12.53
C LEU A 110 -16.16 4.41 -11.39
N LEU A 111 -16.24 5.52 -10.67
CA LEU A 111 -17.22 5.71 -9.59
C LEU A 111 -18.66 5.77 -10.11
N ALA A 112 -18.88 6.33 -11.30
CA ALA A 112 -20.19 6.37 -11.95
C ALA A 112 -20.66 4.96 -12.34
N THR A 113 -19.78 4.11 -12.89
CA THR A 113 -20.15 2.73 -13.27
C THR A 113 -20.69 1.90 -12.10
N MET A 114 -20.24 2.18 -10.87
CA MET A 114 -20.69 1.46 -9.67
C MET A 114 -22.15 1.74 -9.34
N LEU A 115 -22.63 2.95 -9.65
CA LEU A 115 -24.04 3.34 -9.47
C LEU A 115 -24.92 2.75 -10.57
N VAL A 116 -24.39 2.66 -11.80
CA VAL A 116 -25.15 2.17 -12.98
C VAL A 116 -25.28 0.65 -13.01
N LEU A 117 -24.24 -0.12 -12.65
CA LEU A 117 -24.26 -1.57 -12.76
C LEU A 117 -25.03 -2.28 -11.62
N HIS A 118 -25.31 -1.56 -10.54
CA HIS A 118 -26.03 -2.09 -9.39
C HIS A 118 -27.11 -1.13 -8.87
N PRO A 119 -28.03 -0.65 -9.72
CA PRO A 119 -28.92 0.46 -9.37
C PRO A 119 -29.95 0.06 -8.29
N ALA A 120 -30.33 -1.23 -8.25
CA ALA A 120 -31.26 -1.77 -7.26
C ALA A 120 -30.57 -2.23 -5.95
N SER A 121 -29.24 -2.13 -5.85
CA SER A 121 -28.48 -2.66 -4.72
C SER A 121 -27.70 -1.57 -4.00
N PHE A 122 -27.78 -1.57 -2.67
CA PHE A 122 -27.01 -0.68 -1.81
C PHE A 122 -25.49 -0.88 -1.97
N ARG A 123 -25.09 -2.03 -2.51
CA ARG A 123 -23.71 -2.35 -2.89
C ARG A 123 -23.12 -1.32 -3.84
N GLY A 124 -23.86 -0.85 -4.86
CA GLY A 124 -23.37 0.15 -5.81
C GLY A 124 -23.01 1.46 -5.11
N LEU A 125 -23.94 1.97 -4.29
CA LEU A 125 -23.75 3.16 -3.48
C LEU A 125 -22.59 3.03 -2.48
N THR A 126 -22.48 1.85 -1.84
CA THR A 126 -21.38 1.58 -0.91
C THR A 126 -20.04 1.60 -1.61
N TYR A 127 -19.91 0.95 -2.76
CA TYR A 127 -18.64 0.93 -3.48
C TYR A 127 -18.29 2.29 -4.08
N HIS A 128 -19.26 3.05 -4.57
CA HIS A 128 -19.05 4.42 -4.99
C HIS A 128 -18.35 5.26 -3.89
N HIS A 129 -18.90 5.27 -2.68
CA HIS A 129 -18.31 6.02 -1.57
C HIS A 129 -17.00 5.40 -1.05
N PHE A 130 -16.91 4.07 -1.03
CA PHE A 130 -15.72 3.35 -0.61
C PHE A 130 -14.51 3.64 -1.51
N PHE A 131 -14.68 3.52 -2.83
CA PHE A 131 -13.61 3.80 -3.78
C PHE A 131 -13.31 5.30 -3.89
N GLY A 132 -14.32 6.16 -3.75
CA GLY A 132 -14.13 7.61 -3.63
C GLY A 132 -13.27 7.97 -2.40
N LEU A 133 -13.48 7.30 -1.27
CA LEU A 133 -12.61 7.44 -0.10
C LEU A 133 -11.17 7.01 -0.41
N LEU A 134 -10.97 5.84 -1.02
CA LEU A 134 -9.64 5.36 -1.39
C LEU A 134 -8.91 6.34 -2.34
N ALA A 135 -9.62 6.88 -3.32
CA ALA A 135 -9.08 7.83 -4.31
C ALA A 135 -8.73 9.19 -3.69
N SER A 136 -9.50 9.65 -2.70
CA SER A 136 -9.30 10.95 -2.04
C SER A 136 -8.33 10.91 -0.86
N THR A 137 -8.07 9.74 -0.28
CA THR A 137 -7.25 9.60 0.94
C THR A 137 -6.04 8.67 0.79
N GLY A 138 -5.95 7.89 -0.29
CA GLY A 138 -4.87 6.93 -0.48
C GLY A 138 -4.79 5.85 0.61
N LEU A 139 -5.88 5.60 1.34
CA LEU A 139 -5.95 4.49 2.30
C LEU A 139 -5.64 3.15 1.61
N ARG A 140 -5.12 2.18 2.36
CA ARG A 140 -5.07 0.81 1.85
C ARG A 140 -6.48 0.24 1.82
N PHE A 141 -6.76 -0.62 0.85
CA PHE A 141 -8.03 -1.34 0.75
C PHE A 141 -8.46 -1.94 2.09
N SER A 142 -7.56 -2.66 2.75
CA SER A 142 -7.85 -3.33 4.03
C SER A 142 -8.11 -2.37 5.19
N GLU A 143 -7.51 -1.16 5.16
CA GLU A 143 -7.74 -0.14 6.19
C GLU A 143 -9.17 0.38 6.05
N ALA A 144 -9.57 0.81 4.85
CA ALA A 144 -10.93 1.28 4.60
C ALA A 144 -11.99 0.17 4.77
N ALA A 145 -11.70 -1.06 4.34
CA ALA A 145 -12.66 -2.16 4.39
C ALA A 145 -12.93 -2.66 5.82
N ARG A 146 -12.03 -2.37 6.76
CA ARG A 146 -12.16 -2.70 8.19
C ARG A 146 -12.55 -1.50 9.04
N LEU A 147 -12.71 -0.32 8.45
CA LEU A 147 -13.07 0.90 9.15
C LEU A 147 -14.36 0.68 9.93
N LEU A 148 -14.32 0.91 11.23
CA LEU A 148 -15.47 0.82 12.11
C LEU A 148 -16.22 2.15 12.14
N ARG A 149 -17.48 2.11 12.58
CA ARG A 149 -18.29 3.32 12.72
C ARG A 149 -17.69 4.31 13.72
N GLU A 150 -17.23 3.80 14.87
CA GLU A 150 -16.57 4.59 15.92
C GLU A 150 -15.25 5.23 15.48
N ASP A 151 -14.67 4.72 14.39
CA ASP A 151 -13.41 5.21 13.84
C ASP A 151 -13.62 6.32 12.80
N ALA A 152 -14.86 6.60 12.42
CA ALA A 152 -15.20 7.60 11.43
C ALA A 152 -15.93 8.77 12.09
N ASP A 153 -15.17 9.75 12.57
CA ASP A 153 -15.71 11.03 13.02
C ASP A 153 -15.96 11.91 11.79
N VAL A 154 -17.09 11.65 11.13
CA VAL A 154 -17.48 12.37 9.91
C VAL A 154 -17.75 13.84 10.24
N GLU A 155 -18.25 14.17 11.42
CA GLU A 155 -18.53 15.58 11.76
C GLU A 155 -17.24 16.38 11.98
N ALA A 156 -16.22 15.80 12.61
CA ALA A 156 -14.90 16.41 12.70
C ALA A 156 -14.05 16.26 11.42
N GLY A 157 -14.54 15.52 10.42
CA GLY A 157 -13.80 15.22 9.19
C GLY A 157 -12.52 14.42 9.44
N MET A 158 -12.57 13.42 10.32
CA MET A 158 -11.39 12.67 10.77
C MET A 158 -11.65 11.16 10.79
N LEU A 159 -10.71 10.39 10.26
CA LEU A 159 -10.71 8.93 10.39
C LEU A 159 -9.59 8.44 11.31
N THR A 160 -9.93 7.50 12.20
CA THR A 160 -8.97 6.77 13.03
C THR A 160 -8.65 5.43 12.40
N ILE A 161 -7.47 5.33 11.77
CA ILE A 161 -7.03 4.07 11.17
C ILE A 161 -6.28 3.27 12.22
N ARG A 162 -6.96 2.27 12.80
CA ARG A 162 -6.38 1.34 13.78
C ARG A 162 -5.57 0.24 13.12
N GLU A 163 -4.64 -0.31 13.89
CA GLU A 163 -3.98 -1.60 13.61
C GLU A 163 -3.44 -1.71 12.16
N THR A 164 -2.70 -0.68 11.74
CA THR A 164 -1.94 -0.77 10.49
C THR A 164 -0.86 -1.86 10.62
N LYS A 165 -0.16 -2.20 9.53
CA LYS A 165 0.97 -3.15 9.59
C LYS A 165 1.89 -2.71 10.75
N PHE A 166 2.10 -3.61 11.72
CA PHE A 166 2.85 -3.38 12.98
C PHE A 166 2.12 -2.65 14.13
N GLY A 167 0.78 -2.62 14.14
CA GLY A 167 -0.01 -2.17 15.30
C GLY A 167 -0.02 -0.66 15.52
N LYS A 168 0.43 0.14 14.53
CA LYS A 168 0.38 1.60 14.62
C LYS A 168 -1.00 2.11 14.23
N SER A 169 -1.50 3.08 14.99
CA SER A 169 -2.71 3.84 14.64
C SER A 169 -2.33 5.21 14.09
N ARG A 170 -3.16 5.76 13.20
CA ARG A 170 -3.00 7.13 12.70
C ARG A 170 -4.33 7.82 12.48
N LEU A 171 -4.32 9.14 12.60
CA LEU A 171 -5.43 10.00 12.23
C LEU A 171 -5.27 10.41 10.76
N VAL A 172 -6.37 10.38 10.02
CA VAL A 172 -6.45 10.75 8.61
C VAL A 172 -7.51 11.84 8.46
N PRO A 173 -7.10 13.12 8.37
CA PRO A 173 -8.02 14.22 8.12
C PRO A 173 -8.61 14.10 6.72
N LEU A 174 -9.88 14.48 6.59
CA LEU A 174 -10.65 14.41 5.37
C LEU A 174 -10.83 15.82 4.77
N HIS A 175 -10.83 15.88 3.45
CA HIS A 175 -11.26 17.08 2.75
C HIS A 175 -12.78 17.28 2.95
N PRO A 176 -13.31 18.52 3.06
CA PRO A 176 -14.73 18.77 3.26
C PRO A 176 -15.66 18.04 2.26
N SER A 177 -15.27 17.97 0.98
CA SER A 177 -16.05 17.23 -0.02
C SER A 177 -16.12 15.72 0.25
N THR A 178 -15.05 15.13 0.77
CA THR A 178 -15.04 13.73 1.19
C THR A 178 -15.92 13.55 2.42
N THR A 179 -15.83 14.46 3.39
CA THR A 179 -16.69 14.47 4.58
C THR A 179 -18.18 14.50 4.20
N ASP A 180 -18.58 15.38 3.30
CA ASP A 180 -19.97 15.49 2.84
C ASP A 180 -20.44 14.22 2.15
N ALA A 181 -19.60 13.60 1.32
CA ALA A 181 -19.91 12.33 0.68
C ALA A 181 -20.10 11.20 1.71
N LEU A 182 -19.22 11.11 2.73
CA LEU A 182 -19.36 10.11 3.80
C LEU A 182 -20.59 10.35 4.67
N ARG A 183 -21.00 11.61 4.88
CA ARG A 183 -22.22 11.96 5.61
C ARG A 183 -23.46 11.47 4.86
N ARG A 184 -23.54 11.73 3.55
CA ARG A 184 -24.63 11.23 2.69
C ARG A 184 -24.70 9.71 2.71
N TYR A 185 -23.56 9.05 2.51
CA TYR A 185 -23.49 7.59 2.59
C TYR A 185 -24.00 7.04 3.94
N SER A 186 -23.60 7.67 5.04
CA SER A 186 -24.01 7.22 6.38
C SER A 186 -25.51 7.36 6.59
N ALA A 187 -26.11 8.45 6.10
CA ALA A 187 -27.56 8.65 6.12
C ALA A 187 -28.28 7.56 5.31
N ASP A 188 -27.87 7.32 4.07
CA ASP A 188 -28.48 6.30 3.19
C ASP A 188 -28.30 4.87 3.74
N ARG A 189 -27.14 4.58 4.35
CA ARG A 189 -26.85 3.30 4.99
C ARG A 189 -27.82 3.02 6.13
N ASP A 190 -28.04 4.02 6.97
CA ASP A 190 -28.75 3.87 8.24
C ASP A 190 -30.29 3.85 8.08
N VAL A 191 -30.81 4.15 6.88
CA VAL A 191 -32.23 3.91 6.53
C VAL A 191 -32.63 2.44 6.72
N CYS A 192 -31.72 1.49 6.47
CA CYS A 192 -32.00 0.07 6.65
C CYS A 192 -31.51 -0.46 8.01
N PRO A 193 -32.38 -1.07 8.82
CA PRO A 193 -32.01 -1.58 10.15
C PRO A 193 -30.84 -2.56 10.16
N ILE A 194 -30.75 -3.46 9.17
CA ILE A 194 -29.66 -4.45 9.07
C ILE A 194 -28.30 -3.78 8.93
N ARG A 195 -28.22 -2.71 8.12
CA ARG A 195 -26.97 -1.98 7.90
C ARG A 195 -26.68 -1.01 9.04
N ARG A 196 -27.72 -0.41 9.61
CA ARG A 196 -27.64 0.41 10.82
C ARG A 196 -27.08 -0.38 12.01
N GLY A 197 -27.37 -1.67 12.12
CA GLY A 197 -26.82 -2.55 13.16
C GLY A 197 -25.38 -3.01 12.93
N SER A 198 -24.78 -2.73 11.76
CA SER A 198 -23.40 -3.17 11.48
C SER A 198 -22.38 -2.31 12.21
N ARG A 199 -21.31 -2.95 12.70
CA ARG A 199 -20.14 -2.26 13.27
C ARG A 199 -19.24 -1.63 12.21
N PHE A 200 -19.28 -2.13 10.97
CA PHE A 200 -18.44 -1.62 9.89
C PHE A 200 -19.03 -0.32 9.35
N PHE A 201 -18.15 0.64 9.04
CA PHE A 201 -18.57 1.88 8.41
C PHE A 201 -19.11 1.60 7.00
N PHE A 202 -18.35 0.87 6.18
CA PHE A 202 -18.80 0.43 4.86
C PHE A 202 -19.37 -0.99 4.90
N THR A 203 -20.58 -1.16 4.38
CA THR A 203 -21.32 -2.43 4.48
C THR A 203 -21.86 -2.90 3.14
N GLY A 204 -21.73 -4.20 2.84
CA GLY A 204 -22.51 -4.82 1.76
C GLY A 204 -24.01 -4.91 2.10
N ASP A 205 -24.82 -5.45 1.19
CA ASP A 205 -26.28 -5.49 1.32
C ASP A 205 -26.78 -6.12 2.63
N ARG A 206 -26.04 -7.11 3.15
CA ARG A 206 -26.37 -7.86 4.38
C ARG A 206 -25.63 -7.36 5.64
N GLY A 207 -25.10 -6.13 5.62
CA GLY A 207 -24.37 -5.58 6.77
C GLY A 207 -22.97 -6.18 7.00
N ARG A 208 -22.48 -7.02 6.08
CA ARG A 208 -21.17 -7.67 6.15
C ARG A 208 -20.08 -6.82 5.49
N GLY A 209 -18.81 -7.15 5.77
CA GLY A 209 -17.66 -6.52 5.15
C GLY A 209 -17.60 -6.69 3.62
N LEU A 210 -16.75 -5.88 2.98
CA LEU A 210 -16.67 -5.78 1.53
C LEU A 210 -15.73 -6.81 0.91
N ASN A 211 -16.11 -7.31 -0.27
CA ASN A 211 -15.23 -8.08 -1.16
C ASN A 211 -15.45 -7.63 -2.61
N PRO A 212 -14.78 -6.55 -3.05
CA PRO A 212 -15.00 -5.97 -4.37
C PRO A 212 -14.15 -6.62 -5.47
N HIS A 213 -13.21 -7.51 -5.19
CA HIS A 213 -12.17 -7.88 -6.17
C HIS A 213 -12.73 -8.31 -7.53
N TYR A 214 -13.76 -9.15 -7.53
CA TYR A 214 -14.44 -9.57 -8.75
C TYR A 214 -15.21 -8.41 -9.41
N SER A 215 -16.02 -7.67 -8.65
CA SER A 215 -16.79 -6.54 -9.19
C SER A 215 -15.91 -5.41 -9.70
N PHE A 216 -14.74 -5.20 -9.10
CA PHE A 216 -13.79 -4.19 -9.51
C PHE A 216 -13.28 -4.46 -10.93
N ILE A 217 -13.01 -5.72 -11.28
CA ILE A 217 -12.65 -6.09 -12.64
C ILE A 217 -13.79 -5.71 -13.61
N LEU A 218 -15.04 -6.02 -13.26
CA LEU A 218 -16.21 -5.67 -14.08
C LEU A 218 -16.37 -4.15 -14.24
N TRP A 219 -16.26 -3.37 -13.16
CA TRP A 219 -16.34 -1.90 -13.24
C TRP A 219 -15.20 -1.30 -14.06
N THR A 220 -13.96 -1.81 -13.93
CA THR A 220 -12.85 -1.33 -14.77
C THR A 220 -13.05 -1.64 -16.25
N ARG A 221 -13.67 -2.78 -16.59
CA ARG A 221 -14.04 -3.07 -17.99
C ARG A 221 -15.13 -2.14 -18.49
N GLN A 222 -16.18 -1.92 -17.68
CA GLN A 222 -17.28 -1.04 -18.04
C GLN A 222 -16.83 0.43 -18.21
N ALA A 223 -15.84 0.86 -17.42
CA ALA A 223 -15.25 2.18 -17.51
C ALA A 223 -14.22 2.31 -18.65
N GLY A 224 -14.02 1.28 -19.49
CA GLY A 224 -13.05 1.30 -20.59
C GLY A 224 -11.58 1.29 -20.10
N LEU A 225 -11.33 0.95 -18.84
CA LEU A 225 -10.00 0.92 -18.23
C LEU A 225 -9.31 -0.45 -18.36
N ARG A 226 -10.02 -1.42 -18.92
CA ARG A 226 -9.54 -2.79 -19.12
C ARG A 226 -10.25 -3.40 -20.31
N GLU A 227 -9.49 -3.92 -21.26
CA GLU A 227 -10.09 -4.62 -22.40
C GLU A 227 -10.76 -5.93 -21.95
N PRO A 228 -11.81 -6.42 -22.65
CA PRO A 228 -12.54 -7.62 -22.25
C PRO A 228 -11.65 -8.86 -22.07
N THR A 229 -10.61 -8.99 -22.90
CA THR A 229 -9.68 -10.13 -22.95
C THR A 229 -8.42 -9.93 -22.11
N GLU A 230 -8.20 -8.74 -21.54
CA GLU A 230 -6.98 -8.43 -20.82
C GLU A 230 -7.00 -9.03 -19.41
N ALA A 231 -5.99 -9.86 -19.12
CA ALA A 231 -5.79 -10.45 -17.81
C ALA A 231 -5.27 -9.42 -16.79
N GLU A 232 -4.45 -8.49 -17.26
CA GLU A 232 -3.87 -7.41 -16.48
C GLU A 232 -4.71 -6.13 -16.64
N GLY A 233 -4.55 -5.20 -15.72
CA GLY A 233 -5.29 -3.94 -15.73
C GLY A 233 -5.20 -3.23 -14.39
N PRO A 234 -5.88 -2.08 -14.26
CA PRO A 234 -5.82 -1.28 -13.05
C PRO A 234 -6.28 -2.07 -11.81
N ARG A 235 -5.64 -1.83 -10.68
CA ARG A 235 -5.89 -2.53 -9.41
C ARG A 235 -6.39 -1.55 -8.36
N ILE A 236 -7.08 -2.06 -7.35
CA ILE A 236 -7.57 -1.23 -6.23
C ILE A 236 -6.44 -0.43 -5.57
N HIS A 237 -5.26 -1.02 -5.42
CA HIS A 237 -4.11 -0.35 -4.81
C HIS A 237 -3.56 0.80 -5.68
N ASP A 238 -3.83 0.80 -6.97
CA ASP A 238 -3.39 1.83 -7.90
C ASP A 238 -4.10 3.18 -7.64
N LEU A 239 -5.28 3.19 -7.00
CA LEU A 239 -5.92 4.42 -6.50
C LEU A 239 -5.07 5.13 -5.45
N ARG A 240 -4.43 4.35 -4.55
CA ARG A 240 -3.49 4.91 -3.57
C ARG A 240 -2.22 5.44 -4.25
N HIS A 241 -1.72 4.74 -5.27
CA HIS A 241 -0.61 5.24 -6.07
C HIS A 241 -0.97 6.58 -6.72
N SER A 242 -2.17 6.67 -7.29
CA SER A 242 -2.67 7.87 -7.96
C SER A 242 -2.82 9.04 -6.98
N PHE A 243 -3.39 8.80 -5.80
CA PHE A 243 -3.44 9.80 -4.72
C PHE A 243 -2.05 10.34 -4.38
N ALA A 244 -1.09 9.45 -4.09
CA ALA A 244 0.25 9.88 -3.70
C ALA A 244 0.98 10.66 -4.82
N VAL A 245 0.85 10.20 -6.07
CA VAL A 245 1.45 10.88 -7.24
C VAL A 245 0.81 12.25 -7.45
N ARG A 246 -0.52 12.36 -7.38
CA ARG A 246 -1.23 13.64 -7.52
C ARG A 246 -0.88 14.63 -6.42
N THR A 247 -0.78 14.17 -5.17
CA THR A 247 -0.34 15.00 -4.04
C THR A 247 1.07 15.53 -4.26
N LEU A 248 2.02 14.66 -4.65
CA LEU A 248 3.40 15.07 -4.92
C LEU A 248 3.48 16.04 -6.10
N LEU A 249 2.78 15.77 -7.20
CA LEU A 249 2.73 16.67 -8.36
C LEU A 249 2.17 18.04 -8.00
N SER A 250 1.13 18.10 -7.16
CA SER A 250 0.57 19.36 -6.66
C SER A 250 1.61 20.15 -5.86
N TRP A 251 2.35 19.49 -4.96
CA TRP A 251 3.43 20.12 -4.19
C TRP A 251 4.58 20.61 -5.06
N TYR A 252 4.99 19.83 -6.08
CA TYR A 252 5.98 20.25 -7.07
C TYR A 252 5.54 21.52 -7.80
N ARG A 253 4.30 21.54 -8.31
CA ARG A 253 3.73 22.67 -9.06
C ARG A 253 3.51 23.91 -8.18
N GLY A 254 3.16 23.70 -6.91
CA GLY A 254 2.97 24.77 -5.92
C GLY A 254 4.28 25.34 -5.36
N GLY A 255 5.44 24.74 -5.68
CA GLY A 255 6.74 25.20 -5.19
C GLY A 255 7.06 24.82 -3.74
N ASP A 256 6.34 23.85 -3.16
CA ASP A 256 6.52 23.42 -1.78
C ASP A 256 7.93 22.81 -1.52
N ASP A 257 8.37 22.80 -0.26
CA ASP A 257 9.55 22.05 0.16
C ASP A 257 9.22 20.57 0.37
N ILE A 258 9.43 19.78 -0.69
CA ILE A 258 9.03 18.38 -0.75
C ILE A 258 9.81 17.52 0.25
N GLU A 259 11.08 17.84 0.51
CA GLU A 259 11.87 17.11 1.49
C GLU A 259 11.26 17.24 2.90
N ARG A 260 10.72 18.42 3.22
CA ARG A 260 10.02 18.66 4.49
C ARG A 260 8.62 18.05 4.54
N ARG A 261 7.91 18.01 3.42
CA ARG A 261 6.53 17.48 3.35
C ARG A 261 6.45 15.96 3.17
N LEU A 262 7.49 15.31 2.67
CA LEU A 262 7.53 13.85 2.47
C LEU A 262 7.25 13.04 3.75
N PRO A 263 7.81 13.39 4.93
CA PRO A 263 7.44 12.76 6.20
C PRO A 263 5.94 12.86 6.52
N GLU A 264 5.30 14.00 6.21
CA GLU A 264 3.86 14.20 6.43
C GLU A 264 3.05 13.21 5.57
N LEU A 265 3.36 13.12 4.27
CA LEU A 265 2.70 12.18 3.36
C LEU A 265 2.98 10.73 3.78
N SER A 266 4.20 10.42 4.22
CA SER A 266 4.59 9.09 4.70
C SER A 266 3.75 8.68 5.91
N THR A 267 3.58 9.58 6.88
CA THR A 267 2.73 9.38 8.05
C THR A 267 1.26 9.22 7.65
N TYR A 268 0.75 10.12 6.81
CA TYR A 268 -0.63 10.10 6.32
C TYR A 268 -0.98 8.81 5.59
N LEU A 269 -0.07 8.32 4.74
CA LEU A 269 -0.22 7.04 4.04
C LEU A 269 0.05 5.82 4.94
N GLY A 270 0.62 5.99 6.13
CA GLY A 270 0.99 4.88 7.01
C GLY A 270 2.11 4.02 6.42
N HIS A 271 3.16 4.66 5.91
CA HIS A 271 4.39 4.00 5.50
C HIS A 271 5.28 3.73 6.71
N THR A 272 5.87 2.54 6.75
CA THR A 272 6.77 2.14 7.83
C THR A 272 8.17 2.69 7.63
N HIS A 273 8.55 2.95 6.38
CA HIS A 273 9.78 3.62 6.01
C HIS A 273 9.45 4.70 4.97
N VAL A 274 10.06 5.89 5.11
CA VAL A 274 9.90 6.99 4.16
C VAL A 274 10.32 6.58 2.74
N ARG A 275 11.24 5.61 2.62
CA ARG A 275 11.64 4.99 1.33
C ARG A 275 10.46 4.45 0.51
N ASP A 276 9.39 3.99 1.16
CA ASP A 276 8.18 3.55 0.46
C ASP A 276 7.45 4.72 -0.22
N THR A 277 7.61 5.94 0.29
CA THR A 277 7.12 7.18 -0.34
C THR A 277 8.04 7.62 -1.49
N TYR A 278 9.37 7.50 -1.32
CA TYR A 278 10.33 7.81 -2.39
C TYR A 278 10.11 6.96 -3.66
N TRP A 279 9.54 5.77 -3.53
CA TRP A 279 9.18 4.93 -4.68
C TRP A 279 8.28 5.66 -5.69
N TYR A 280 7.35 6.52 -5.24
CA TYR A 280 6.46 7.27 -6.14
C TYR A 280 7.24 8.21 -7.06
N LEU A 281 8.30 8.85 -6.53
CA LEU A 281 9.14 9.79 -7.28
C LEU A 281 9.89 9.09 -8.43
N THR A 282 10.42 7.90 -8.16
CA THR A 282 11.18 7.12 -9.15
C THR A 282 10.31 6.34 -10.13
N ALA A 283 9.03 6.10 -9.79
CA ALA A 283 8.14 5.27 -10.59
C ALA A 283 7.32 6.04 -11.63
N HIS A 284 7.29 7.38 -11.57
CA HIS A 284 6.48 8.21 -12.46
C HIS A 284 7.33 9.18 -13.30
N PRO A 285 7.30 9.10 -14.65
CA PRO A 285 8.07 9.98 -15.52
C PRO A 285 7.85 11.47 -15.24
N ASP A 286 6.61 11.89 -15.00
CA ASP A 286 6.33 13.32 -14.73
C ASP A 286 6.92 13.79 -13.40
N LEU A 287 6.93 12.95 -12.36
CA LEU A 287 7.57 13.29 -11.09
C LEU A 287 9.09 13.35 -11.25
N LEU A 288 9.67 12.43 -12.03
CA LEU A 288 11.09 12.46 -12.35
C LEU A 288 11.45 13.72 -13.14
N ASN A 289 10.60 14.14 -14.07
CA ASN A 289 10.77 15.37 -14.83
C ASN A 289 10.67 16.62 -13.94
N GLN A 290 9.69 16.68 -13.03
CA GLN A 290 9.58 17.78 -12.05
C GLN A 290 10.78 17.82 -11.09
N ALA A 291 11.28 16.66 -10.65
CA ALA A 291 12.49 16.56 -9.85
C ALA A 291 13.73 17.05 -10.62
N LYS A 292 13.84 16.70 -11.91
CA LYS A 292 14.89 17.19 -12.81
C LYS A 292 14.83 18.71 -12.96
N LEU A 293 13.67 19.28 -13.30
CA LEU A 293 13.50 20.74 -13.47
C LEU A 293 13.91 21.52 -12.22
N ARG A 294 13.57 21.03 -11.02
CA ARG A 294 13.98 21.66 -9.76
C ARG A 294 15.48 21.57 -9.52
N LEU A 295 16.09 20.46 -9.90
CA LEU A 295 17.53 20.24 -9.78
C LEU A 295 18.30 21.16 -10.74
N ASP A 296 17.83 21.28 -11.99
CA ASP A 296 18.37 22.19 -13.00
C ASP A 296 18.29 23.65 -12.50
N ALA A 297 17.13 24.08 -11.99
CA ALA A 297 16.96 25.42 -11.42
C ALA A 297 17.86 25.70 -10.20
N ARG A 298 18.10 24.70 -9.34
CA ARG A 298 19.06 24.81 -8.22
C ARG A 298 20.49 24.96 -8.73
N TRP A 299 20.87 24.23 -9.77
CA TRP A 299 22.20 24.34 -10.37
C TRP A 299 22.41 25.70 -11.03
N GLU A 300 21.45 26.16 -11.83
CA GLU A 300 21.49 27.48 -12.46
C GLU A 300 21.57 28.62 -11.42
N ALA A 301 20.78 28.52 -10.33
CA ALA A 301 20.85 29.48 -9.23
C ALA A 301 22.21 29.45 -8.51
N ALA A 302 22.78 28.25 -8.29
CA ALA A 302 24.09 28.08 -7.69
C ALA A 302 25.19 28.67 -8.59
N GLU A 303 25.14 28.46 -9.90
CA GLU A 303 26.08 29.02 -10.87
C GLU A 303 25.97 30.55 -10.95
N CYS A 304 24.75 31.10 -11.00
CA CYS A 304 24.51 32.53 -10.99
C CYS A 304 25.02 33.19 -9.68
N SER A 305 24.83 32.52 -8.54
CA SER A 305 25.36 32.98 -7.24
C SER A 305 26.90 32.95 -7.19
N ARG A 306 27.51 31.95 -7.82
CA ARG A 306 28.97 31.81 -7.93
C ARG A 306 29.56 32.87 -8.86
N ALA A 307 28.88 33.16 -9.97
CA ALA A 307 29.22 34.22 -10.92
C ALA A 307 29.10 35.64 -10.31
N LYS A 308 28.07 35.89 -9.50
CA LYS A 308 27.92 37.17 -8.76
C LYS A 308 29.00 37.35 -7.70
N ARG A 309 29.41 36.27 -7.01
CA ARG A 309 30.52 36.30 -6.04
C ARG A 309 31.88 36.56 -6.71
N THR A 310 32.13 36.01 -7.90
CA THR A 310 33.36 36.31 -8.66
C THR A 310 33.35 37.71 -9.26
N TYR A 311 32.20 38.22 -9.70
CA TYR A 311 32.06 39.61 -10.18
C TYR A 311 32.28 40.64 -9.05
N SER A 312 31.65 40.43 -7.89
CA SER A 312 31.83 41.28 -6.69
C SER A 312 33.28 41.28 -6.17
N ARG A 313 33.98 40.13 -6.21
CA ARG A 313 35.41 40.07 -5.84
C ARG A 313 36.32 40.82 -6.81
N ARG A 314 36.03 40.82 -8.11
CA ARG A 314 36.82 41.59 -9.10
C ARG A 314 36.62 43.10 -8.95
N ASN A 315 35.40 43.55 -8.63
CA ASN A 315 35.12 44.98 -8.44
C ASN A 315 35.56 45.54 -7.07
N CYS A 316 35.83 44.70 -6.06
CA CYS A 316 36.40 45.16 -4.78
C CYS A 316 37.94 45.24 -4.78
N GLN A 317 38.61 44.85 -5.87
CA GLN A 317 40.07 44.89 -6.00
C GLN A 317 40.58 46.07 -6.84
N SER A 318 39.71 47.04 -7.20
CA SER A 318 40.07 48.20 -8.03
C SER A 318 39.99 49.56 -7.34
N THR A 319 39.98 49.61 -6.01
CA THR A 319 40.17 50.87 -5.27
C THR A 319 41.31 50.71 -4.28
N ASP A 320 42.54 50.80 -4.77
CA ASP A 320 43.65 51.35 -4.01
C ASP A 320 44.53 52.16 -4.98
N GLU A 321 44.58 53.47 -4.71
CA GLU A 321 45.44 54.47 -5.35
C GLU A 321 46.92 54.07 -5.31
N PRO A 322 47.75 54.70 -6.15
CA PRO A 322 49.02 55.20 -5.66
C PRO A 322 49.01 56.73 -5.63
N ARG A 323 49.29 57.26 -4.44
CA ARG A 323 49.82 58.61 -4.24
C ARG A 323 51.07 58.82 -5.10
N LEU A 324 51.11 59.95 -5.81
CA LEU A 324 52.13 61.00 -5.64
C LEU A 324 51.58 62.33 -6.18
#